data_AF-X1RQW8-F1
#
_entry.id   AF-X1RQW8-F1
#
_cell.length_a   1.000
_cell.length_b   1.000
_cell.length_c   1.000
_cell.angle_alpha   90.00
_cell.angle_beta   90.00
_cell.angle_gamma   90.00
#
_symmetry.space_group_name_H-M   'P 1'
#
loop_
_entity.id
_entity.type
_entity.pdbx_description
1 polymer ?
#
loop_
_entity_poly.entity_id
_entity_poly.type
_entity_poly.pdbx_seq_one_letter_code
_entity_poly.pdbx_strand_id
1 'polypeptide(L)'
;MSNRQISNAIEQVKNIGIRVTTYNMVGIPGETKNDVLKTLRFNAELEVDIARFFTLYPYQGTPIRDLCIEQELLDPASAATLATAYGDNGLGRASSVMG
;
A
#
# COMPACT_ATOMS: atom_id res chain seq x y z
N MET A 1 -14.59 5.60 0.53
CA MET A 1 -15.23 4.53 1.33
C MET A 1 -15.01 4.85 2.80
N SER A 2 -16.04 4.78 3.64
CA SER A 2 -15.90 5.02 5.08
C SER A 2 -15.59 3.74 5.86
N ASN A 3 -15.04 3.86 7.07
CA ASN A 3 -14.79 2.70 7.94
C ASN A 3 -16.06 1.88 8.16
N ARG A 4 -17.22 2.53 8.31
CA ARG A 4 -18.52 1.85 8.44
C ARG A 4 -18.83 0.97 7.23
N GLN A 5 -18.56 1.45 6.01
CA GLN A 5 -18.77 0.65 4.80
C GLN A 5 -17.85 -0.57 4.77
N ILE A 6 -16.60 -0.41 5.21
CA ILE A 6 -15.62 -1.52 5.30
C ILE A 6 -16.10 -2.56 6.31
N SER A 7 -16.49 -2.13 7.52
CA SER A 7 -17.00 -3.02 8.57
C SER A 7 -18.19 -3.84 8.09
N ASN A 8 -19.19 -3.18 7.49
CA ASN A 8 -20.39 -3.84 6.99
C ASN A 8 -20.09 -4.83 5.87
N ALA A 9 -19.15 -4.52 4.98
CA ALA A 9 -18.76 -5.41 3.89
C ALA A 9 -18.03 -6.66 4.42
N ILE A 10 -17.09 -6.46 5.35
CA ILE A 10 -16.34 -7.56 5.97
C ILE A 10 -17.27 -8.48 6.77
N GLU A 11 -18.20 -7.92 7.54
CA GLU A 11 -19.19 -8.69 8.29
C GLU A 11 -20.03 -9.59 7.38
N GLN A 12 -20.54 -9.05 6.26
CA GLN A 12 -21.32 -9.82 5.29
C GLN A 12 -20.52 -10.99 4.69
N VAL A 13 -19.26 -10.75 4.35
CA VAL A 13 -18.36 -11.75 3.75
C VAL A 13 -18.01 -12.84 4.78
N LYS A 14 -17.75 -12.45 6.03
CA LYS A 14 -17.47 -13.40 7.13
C LYS A 14 -18.69 -14.26 7.47
N ASN A 15 -19.90 -13.70 7.46
CA ASN A 15 -21.14 -14.43 7.77
C ASN A 15 -21.43 -15.58 6.81
N ILE A 16 -20.86 -15.56 5.60
CA ILE A 16 -20.97 -16.64 4.61
C ILE A 16 -19.72 -17.52 4.53
N GLY A 17 -18.79 -17.37 5.47
CA GLY A 17 -17.59 -18.21 5.60
C GLY A 17 -16.46 -17.91 4.62
N ILE A 18 -16.46 -16.73 3.99
CA ILE A 18 -15.36 -16.31 3.12
C ILE A 18 -14.27 -15.64 3.94
N ARG A 19 -13.02 -16.05 3.72
CA ARG A 19 -11.85 -15.45 4.35
C ARG A 19 -11.58 -14.04 3.82
N VAL A 20 -11.24 -13.13 4.72
CA VAL A 20 -10.96 -11.73 4.45
C VAL A 20 -9.48 -11.46 4.60
N THR A 21 -8.88 -10.85 3.58
CA THR A 21 -7.53 -10.31 3.65
C THR A 21 -7.55 -8.83 3.34
N THR A 22 -6.95 -8.01 4.20
CA THR A 22 -6.81 -6.58 3.98
C THR A 22 -5.41 -6.22 3.52
N TYR A 23 -5.34 -5.16 2.72
CA TYR A 23 -4.10 -4.61 2.18
C TYR A 23 -4.02 -3.17 2.65
N ASN A 24 -3.04 -2.90 3.51
CA ASN A 24 -2.83 -1.62 4.15
C ASN A 24 -1.51 -1.06 3.64
N MET A 25 -1.48 0.23 3.31
CA MET A 25 -0.27 0.93 2.94
C MET A 25 0.22 1.76 4.13
N VAL A 26 1.52 1.82 4.34
CA VAL A 26 2.16 2.59 5.42
C VAL A 26 3.31 3.43 4.88
N GLY A 27 3.62 4.53 5.55
CA GLY A 27 4.66 5.48 5.15
C GLY A 27 4.19 6.46 4.08
N ILE A 28 2.88 6.75 4.04
CA ILE A 28 2.35 7.80 3.16
C ILE A 28 2.85 9.16 3.67
N PRO A 29 3.29 10.10 2.80
CA PRO A 29 3.66 11.45 3.22
C PRO A 29 2.61 12.09 4.12
N GLY A 30 3.03 12.54 5.31
CA GLY A 30 2.15 13.10 6.34
C GLY A 30 1.49 12.08 7.28
N GLU A 31 1.62 10.76 7.04
CA GLU A 31 1.10 9.73 7.93
C GLU A 31 1.88 9.69 9.24
N THR A 32 1.16 9.65 10.38
CA THR A 32 1.78 9.53 11.69
C THR A 32 1.81 8.09 12.17
N LYS A 33 2.69 7.79 13.14
CA LYS A 33 2.69 6.49 13.84
C LYS A 33 1.32 6.14 14.43
N ASN A 34 0.58 7.14 14.91
CA ASN A 34 -0.74 6.91 15.48
C ASN A 34 -1.76 6.50 14.41
N ASP A 35 -1.63 6.99 13.18
CA ASP A 35 -2.52 6.61 12.08
C ASP A 35 -2.28 5.16 11.64
N VAL A 36 -1.01 4.74 11.56
CA VAL A 36 -0.66 3.33 11.34
C VAL A 36 -1.24 2.43 12.43
N LEU A 37 -1.16 2.86 13.70
CA LEU A 37 -1.75 2.11 14.83
C LEU A 37 -3.28 2.08 14.79
N LYS A 38 -3.95 3.15 14.35
CA LYS A 38 -5.41 3.13 14.13
C LYS A 38 -5.79 2.10 13.07
N THR A 39 -5.04 2.04 11.98
CA THR A 39 -5.25 1.04 10.91
C THR A 39 -5.04 -0.38 11.43
N LEU A 40 -3.98 -0.61 12.22
CA LEU A 40 -3.74 -1.92 12.85
C LEU A 40 -4.88 -2.33 13.78
N ARG A 41 -5.33 -1.43 14.66
CA ARG A 41 -6.45 -1.68 15.58
C ARG A 41 -7.75 -1.94 14.83
N PHE A 42 -8.04 -1.18 13.79
CA PHE A 42 -9.23 -1.37 12.98
C PHE A 42 -9.26 -2.75 12.31
N ASN A 43 -8.12 -3.22 11.76
CA ASN A 43 -8.03 -4.57 11.21
C ASN A 43 -8.22 -5.65 12.28
N ALA A 44 -7.71 -5.44 13.49
CA ALA A 44 -7.89 -6.37 14.61
C ALA A 44 -9.35 -6.41 15.10
N GLU A 45 -10.01 -5.24 15.22
CA GLU A 45 -11.43 -5.13 15.60
C GLU A 45 -12.36 -5.84 14.61
N LEU A 46 -11.98 -5.86 13.32
CA LEU A 46 -12.71 -6.56 12.27
C LEU A 46 -12.41 -8.07 12.21
N GLU A 47 -11.41 -8.53 12.98
CA GLU A 47 -10.93 -9.91 13.02
C GLU A 47 -10.75 -10.48 11.60
N VAL A 48 -9.96 -9.78 10.79
CA VAL A 48 -9.62 -10.24 9.43
C VAL A 48 -8.65 -11.42 9.51
N ASP A 49 -8.75 -12.38 8.58
CA ASP A 49 -7.87 -13.55 8.58
C ASP A 49 -6.41 -13.19 8.36
N ILE A 50 -6.15 -12.20 7.50
CA ILE A 50 -4.81 -11.71 7.19
C ILE A 50 -4.85 -10.19 7.04
N ALA A 51 -4.05 -9.48 7.83
CA ALA A 51 -3.77 -8.06 7.62
C ALA A 51 -2.38 -7.91 7.01
N ARG A 52 -2.31 -7.47 5.74
CA ARG A 52 -1.03 -7.18 5.07
C ARG A 52 -0.71 -5.69 5.14
N PHE A 53 0.55 -5.40 5.40
CA PHE A 53 1.08 -4.04 5.43
C PHE A 53 2.21 -3.93 4.40
N PHE A 54 2.11 -2.93 3.53
CA PHE A 54 3.10 -2.62 2.51
C PHE A 54 3.60 -1.19 2.70
N THR A 55 4.91 -1.02 2.69
CA THR A 55 5.51 0.32 2.68
C THR A 55 5.24 0.97 1.33
N LEU A 56 4.80 2.23 1.34
CA LEU A 56 4.65 3.03 0.13
C LEU A 56 5.98 3.08 -0.60
N TYR A 57 5.93 2.79 -1.90
CA TYR A 57 7.05 3.04 -2.80
C TYR A 57 6.65 4.08 -3.87
N PRO A 58 7.31 5.24 -3.91
CA PRO A 58 6.99 6.31 -4.85
C PRO A 58 7.58 6.02 -6.24
N TYR A 59 6.84 5.27 -7.06
CA TYR A 59 7.24 4.92 -8.43
C TYR A 59 7.40 6.16 -9.33
N GLN A 60 8.34 6.09 -10.28
CA GLN A 60 8.54 7.13 -11.29
C GLN A 60 7.25 7.39 -12.08
N GLY A 61 6.96 8.68 -12.33
CA GLY A 61 5.77 9.12 -13.05
C GLY A 61 4.46 9.09 -12.23
N THR A 62 4.53 8.81 -10.92
CA THR A 62 3.34 8.87 -10.05
C THR A 62 3.28 10.19 -9.28
N PRO A 63 2.09 10.79 -9.09
CA PRO A 63 1.95 12.04 -8.33
C PRO A 63 2.46 11.95 -6.89
N ILE A 64 2.40 10.77 -6.29
CA ILE A 64 2.91 10.55 -4.93
C ILE A 64 4.44 10.68 -4.86
N ARG A 65 5.15 10.36 -5.95
CA ARG A 65 6.60 10.58 -6.02
C ARG A 65 6.94 12.05 -6.09
N ASP A 66 6.20 12.81 -6.87
CA ASP A 66 6.40 14.26 -6.97
C ASP A 66 6.17 14.90 -5.61
N LEU A 67 5.11 14.49 -4.89
CA LEU A 67 4.86 14.91 -3.51
C LEU A 67 6.01 14.55 -2.56
N CYS A 68 6.55 13.34 -2.64
CA CYS A 68 7.68 12.94 -1.81
C CYS A 68 8.94 13.77 -2.09
N ILE A 69 9.19 14.13 -3.36
CA ILE A 69 10.33 14.98 -3.75
C ILE A 69 10.14 16.41 -3.24
N GLU A 70 8.94 16.98 -3.44
CA GLU A 70 8.59 18.32 -2.98
C GLU A 70 8.74 18.48 -1.46
N GLN A 71 8.44 17.41 -0.71
CA GLN A 71 8.59 17.38 0.74
C GLN A 71 9.97 16.91 1.22
N GLU A 72 10.95 16.76 0.31
CA GLU A 72 12.31 16.29 0.61
C GLU A 72 12.36 14.91 1.30
N LEU A 73 11.33 14.09 1.12
CA LEU A 73 11.23 12.71 1.64
C LEU A 73 11.91 11.69 0.72
N LEU A 74 12.20 12.07 -0.52
CA LEU A 74 12.86 11.24 -1.53
C LEU A 74 13.78 12.11 -2.38
N ASP A 75 15.06 11.75 -2.49
CA ASP A 75 15.95 12.39 -3.46
C ASP A 75 15.54 11.95 -4.88
N PRO A 76 15.31 12.88 -5.82
CA PRO A 76 14.98 12.59 -7.22
C PRO A 76 15.93 11.59 -7.90
N ALA A 77 17.20 11.56 -7.51
CA ALA A 77 18.23 10.66 -8.03
C ALA A 77 18.15 9.23 -7.43
N SER A 78 17.37 9.01 -6.37
CA SER A 78 17.27 7.74 -5.61
C SER A 78 16.62 6.57 -6.36
N ALA A 79 16.45 6.65 -7.69
CA ALA A 79 15.65 5.69 -8.46
C ALA A 79 16.22 4.26 -8.48
N ALA A 80 17.49 4.07 -8.14
CA ALA A 80 18.23 2.87 -8.48
C ALA A 80 18.16 1.72 -7.45
N THR A 81 17.77 1.97 -6.21
CA THR A 81 18.10 1.01 -5.13
C THR A 81 17.22 -0.26 -5.15
N LEU A 82 15.99 -0.20 -5.69
CA LEU A 82 15.08 -1.36 -5.67
C LEU A 82 15.07 -2.25 -6.92
N ALA A 83 15.45 -1.76 -8.11
CA ALA A 83 15.72 -2.67 -9.23
C ALA A 83 16.77 -3.72 -8.85
N THR A 84 17.72 -3.29 -8.02
CA THR A 84 18.77 -4.14 -7.45
C THR A 84 18.28 -4.95 -6.23
N ALA A 85 17.45 -4.37 -5.34
CA ALA A 85 17.03 -5.05 -4.10
C ALA A 85 15.89 -6.08 -4.27
N TYR A 86 15.00 -5.91 -5.25
CA TYR A 86 13.95 -6.88 -5.57
C TYR A 86 14.29 -7.76 -6.79
N GLY A 87 15.43 -7.50 -7.43
CA GLY A 87 15.84 -8.17 -8.66
C GLY A 87 14.93 -7.79 -9.83
N ASP A 88 15.50 -7.81 -11.02
CA ASP A 88 14.84 -7.65 -12.31
C ASP A 88 13.87 -8.82 -12.60
N ASN A 89 12.82 -8.98 -11.78
CA ASN A 89 11.90 -10.12 -11.78
C ASN A 89 10.43 -9.69 -11.76
N GLY A 90 10.03 -8.73 -12.60
CA GLY A 90 8.58 -8.56 -12.82
C GLY A 90 8.08 -7.38 -13.64
N LEU A 91 8.88 -6.33 -13.85
CA LEU A 91 8.41 -5.15 -14.62
C LEU A 91 9.18 -4.91 -15.93
N GLY A 92 10.18 -5.74 -16.25
CA GLY A 92 10.99 -5.66 -17.48
C GLY A 92 10.32 -6.19 -18.77
N ARG A 93 9.00 -6.41 -18.81
CA ARG A 93 8.30 -6.93 -20.01
C ARG A 93 7.15 -6.08 -20.54
N ALA A 94 7.00 -4.84 -20.09
CA ALA A 94 5.95 -3.94 -20.60
C ALA A 94 6.40 -2.96 -21.71
N SER A 95 7.61 -3.12 -22.28
CA SER A 95 8.09 -2.25 -23.39
C SER A 95 8.27 -2.95 -24.74
N SER A 96 7.84 -4.21 -24.89
CA SER A 96 7.94 -4.94 -26.17
C SER A 96 6.60 -5.18 -26.88
N VAL A 97 5.51 -4.55 -26.43
CA VAL A 97 4.20 -4.60 -27.12
C VAL A 97 3.64 -3.19 -27.31
N MET A 98 4.39 -2.34 -28.02
CA MET A 98 3.84 -1.24 -28.82
C MET A 98 4.75 -1.09 -30.04
N GLY A 99 4.55 -2.00 -30.99
CA GLY A 99 4.96 -1.76 -32.38
C GLY A 99 4.07 -0.72 -33.04
#